data_AF-A0A060BTX8-F1
#
_entry.id   AF-A0A060BTX8-F1
#
_cell.length_a   1.000
_cell.length_b   1.000
_cell.length_c   1.000
_cell.angle_alpha   90.00
_cell.angle_beta   90.00
_cell.angle_gamma   90.00
#
_symmetry.space_group_name_H-M   'P 1'
#
loop_
_entity.id
_entity.type
_entity.pdbx_description
1 polymer ?
#
loop_
_entity_poly.entity_id
_entity_poly.type
_entity_poly.pdbx_seq_one_letter_code
_entity_poly.pdbx_strand_id
1 'polypeptide(L)'
;MRGMADGKERPYELNVSLFDAMRGTGAGPDEWQFERFICSQTIMMALEGIPAFYMHSLLATPNDHAGVERTGHNRSINRRQWNHAELDAQLVDSSSIHARVFAELRRRLAIRCAQPAFHPGATQFTLQLGSDFFGFWRQSMDRDQSIFAIAN
;
A
#
# COMPACT_ATOMS: atom_id res chain seq x y z
N MET A 1 -18.73 2.96 -14.38
CA MET A 1 -18.93 2.14 -15.60
C MET A 1 -18.23 2.84 -16.75
N ARG A 2 -17.71 2.09 -17.72
CA ARG A 2 -17.18 2.66 -18.97
C ARG A 2 -18.04 2.17 -20.12
N GLY A 3 -18.53 3.12 -20.94
CA GLY A 3 -19.19 2.82 -22.19
C GLY A 3 -18.19 2.20 -23.18
N MET A 4 -18.56 1.04 -23.72
CA MET A 4 -17.85 0.34 -24.76
C MET A 4 -18.38 0.76 -26.15
N ALA A 5 -17.62 0.50 -27.21
CA ALA A 5 -18.03 0.80 -28.57
C ALA A 5 -19.29 0.04 -29.04
N ASP A 6 -19.63 -1.05 -28.35
CA ASP A 6 -20.86 -1.84 -28.57
C ASP A 6 -22.07 -1.32 -27.79
N GLY A 7 -21.96 -0.13 -27.16
CA GLY A 7 -23.01 0.49 -26.36
C GLY A 7 -23.22 -0.16 -24.98
N LYS A 8 -22.45 -1.21 -24.63
CA LYS A 8 -22.54 -1.83 -23.31
C LYS A 8 -21.68 -1.09 -22.31
N GLU A 9 -22.12 -1.09 -21.06
CA GLU A 9 -21.33 -0.60 -19.95
C GLU A 9 -20.60 -1.75 -19.26
N ARG A 10 -19.31 -1.57 -18.95
CA ARG A 10 -18.59 -2.50 -18.06
C ARG A 10 -18.02 -1.80 -16.83
N PRO A 11 -17.89 -2.51 -15.70
CA PRO A 11 -17.05 -2.05 -14.59
C PRO A 11 -15.64 -1.75 -15.12
N TYR A 12 -15.15 -0.54 -14.85
CA TYR A 12 -13.87 -0.07 -15.37
C TYR A 12 -12.81 0.01 -14.26
N GLU A 13 -13.19 0.54 -13.11
CA GLU A 13 -12.29 0.73 -11.98
C GLU A 13 -13.05 0.50 -10.67
N LEU A 14 -12.33 -0.05 -9.69
CA LEU A 14 -12.78 -0.05 -8.31
C LEU A 14 -12.53 1.33 -7.72
N ASN A 15 -13.60 1.99 -7.28
CA ASN A 15 -13.56 3.33 -6.71
C ASN A 15 -13.40 3.22 -5.19
N VAL A 16 -12.15 3.00 -4.75
CA VAL A 16 -11.78 2.88 -3.34
C VAL A 16 -10.34 3.36 -3.15
N SER A 17 -10.05 3.93 -1.98
CA SER A 17 -8.68 4.13 -1.52
C SER A 17 -8.04 2.81 -1.16
N LEU A 18 -6.72 2.67 -1.38
CA LEU A 18 -6.03 1.44 -1.01
C LEU A 18 -6.12 1.19 0.50
N PHE A 19 -6.11 2.25 1.30
CA PHE A 19 -6.22 2.15 2.75
C PHE A 19 -7.59 1.58 3.18
N ASP A 20 -8.70 2.10 2.64
CA ASP A 20 -10.03 1.56 2.97
C ASP A 20 -10.33 0.21 2.34
N ALA A 21 -9.69 -0.13 1.22
CA ALA A 21 -9.77 -1.47 0.65
C ALA A 21 -9.24 -2.55 1.62
N MET A 22 -8.37 -2.17 2.57
CA MET A 22 -7.79 -3.07 3.57
C MET A 22 -8.55 -3.10 4.90
N ARG A 23 -9.73 -2.45 4.98
CA ARG A 23 -10.50 -2.32 6.23
C ARG A 23 -11.02 -3.65 6.80
N GLY A 24 -11.04 -4.70 6.00
CA GLY A 24 -11.48 -6.02 6.45
C GLY A 24 -11.33 -7.09 5.40
N THR A 25 -12.15 -8.12 5.50
CA THR A 25 -12.16 -9.28 4.61
C THR A 25 -13.51 -9.43 3.91
N GLY A 26 -13.72 -10.54 3.20
CA GLY A 26 -15.05 -10.90 2.69
C GLY A 26 -16.12 -11.04 3.78
N ALA A 27 -15.73 -11.20 5.04
CA ALA A 27 -16.64 -11.23 6.19
C ALA A 27 -17.00 -9.83 6.73
N GLY A 28 -16.41 -8.76 6.20
CA GLY A 28 -16.61 -7.39 6.65
C GLY A 28 -15.38 -6.79 7.36
N PRO A 29 -15.51 -5.55 7.89
CA PRO A 29 -14.47 -4.85 8.63
C PRO A 29 -13.95 -5.60 9.86
N ASP A 30 -12.65 -5.47 10.14
CA ASP A 30 -12.00 -6.07 11.31
C ASP A 30 -10.94 -5.12 11.90
N GLU A 31 -10.32 -5.54 13.01
CA GLU A 31 -9.28 -4.77 13.72
C GLU A 31 -7.94 -4.69 12.98
N TRP A 32 -7.73 -5.46 11.91
CA TRP A 32 -6.42 -5.68 11.28
C TRP A 32 -6.11 -4.73 10.12
N GLN A 33 -6.89 -3.66 9.94
CA GLN A 33 -6.70 -2.73 8.81
C GLN A 33 -5.28 -2.17 8.75
N PHE A 34 -4.72 -1.79 9.91
CA PHE A 34 -3.37 -1.23 9.97
C PHE A 34 -2.31 -2.27 9.57
N GLU A 35 -2.34 -3.44 10.19
CA GLU A 35 -1.42 -4.54 9.96
C GLU A 35 -1.48 -5.01 8.50
N ARG A 36 -2.69 -5.17 7.97
CA ARG A 36 -2.94 -5.56 6.59
C ARG A 36 -2.43 -4.53 5.60
N PHE A 37 -2.68 -3.24 5.86
CA PHE A 37 -2.16 -2.16 5.03
C PHE A 37 -0.62 -2.17 5.05
N ILE A 38 0.01 -2.21 6.22
CA ILE A 38 1.47 -2.23 6.35
C ILE A 38 2.07 -3.48 5.70
N CYS A 39 1.42 -4.64 5.82
CA CYS A 39 1.82 -5.87 5.15
C CYS A 39 1.85 -5.67 3.62
N SER A 40 0.79 -5.11 3.04
CA SER A 40 0.73 -4.83 1.58
C SER A 40 1.89 -3.93 1.11
N GLN A 41 2.20 -2.87 1.86
CA GLN A 41 3.29 -1.96 1.52
C GLN A 41 4.66 -2.62 1.71
N THR A 42 4.79 -3.53 2.68
CA THR A 42 6.01 -4.29 2.94
C THR A 42 6.31 -5.28 1.83
N ILE A 43 5.30 -5.97 1.30
CA ILE A 43 5.45 -6.86 0.15
C ILE A 43 6.01 -6.08 -1.03
N MET A 44 5.37 -4.96 -1.39
CA MET A 44 5.84 -4.09 -2.46
C MET A 44 7.28 -3.59 -2.20
N MET A 45 7.60 -3.21 -0.97
CA MET A 45 8.94 -2.77 -0.56
C MET A 45 9.97 -3.88 -0.57
N ALA A 46 9.62 -5.16 -0.49
CA ALA A 46 10.59 -6.24 -0.45
C ALA A 46 10.85 -6.85 -1.84
N LEU A 47 9.92 -6.66 -2.80
CA LEU A 47 10.05 -7.16 -4.16
C LEU A 47 11.27 -6.59 -4.91
N GLU A 48 11.74 -7.36 -5.89
CA GLU A 48 12.74 -6.95 -6.87
C GLU A 48 12.30 -5.66 -7.59
N GLY A 49 13.26 -4.75 -7.81
CA GLY A 49 13.01 -3.44 -8.40
C GLY A 49 12.96 -2.28 -7.41
N ILE A 50 12.39 -1.17 -7.89
CA ILE A 50 12.30 0.12 -7.18
C ILE A 50 10.86 0.30 -6.69
N PRO A 51 10.60 0.39 -5.37
CA PRO A 51 9.25 0.59 -4.86
C PRO A 51 8.76 2.00 -5.21
N ALA A 52 7.57 2.08 -5.81
CA ALA A 52 6.90 3.34 -6.11
C ALA A 52 5.77 3.59 -5.12
N PHE A 53 5.76 4.77 -4.49
CA PHE A 53 4.76 5.11 -3.49
C PHE A 53 3.75 6.10 -4.05
N TYR A 54 2.48 5.75 -3.92
CA TYR A 54 1.41 6.70 -4.13
C TYR A 54 1.21 7.56 -2.87
N MET A 55 1.01 8.87 -3.03
CA MET A 55 0.87 9.81 -1.91
C MET A 55 -0.23 9.40 -0.92
N HIS A 56 -1.36 8.90 -1.42
CA HIS A 56 -2.45 8.44 -0.56
C HIS A 56 -2.13 7.15 0.21
N SER A 57 -1.21 6.32 -0.30
CA SER A 57 -0.70 5.17 0.45
C SER A 57 0.30 5.58 1.53
N LEU A 58 1.16 6.58 1.26
CA LEU A 58 2.08 7.12 2.28
C LEU A 58 1.34 7.72 3.47
N LEU A 59 0.19 8.31 3.19
CA LEU A 59 -0.62 9.02 4.18
C LEU A 59 -1.80 8.22 4.69
N ALA A 60 -2.01 6.95 4.32
CA ALA A 60 -3.23 6.21 4.68
C ALA A 60 -4.52 7.02 4.44
N THR A 61 -4.62 7.70 3.29
CA THR A 61 -5.77 8.56 2.99
C THR A 61 -7.01 7.69 2.79
N PRO A 62 -8.10 7.91 3.55
CA PRO A 62 -9.35 7.18 3.37
C PRO A 62 -10.11 7.69 2.13
N ASN A 63 -11.23 7.05 1.85
CA ASN A 63 -12.17 7.45 0.80
C ASN A 63 -12.65 8.91 0.97
N ASP A 64 -12.50 9.70 -0.09
CA ASP A 64 -12.98 11.09 -0.17
C ASP A 64 -14.42 11.16 -0.69
N HIS A 65 -15.37 10.78 0.16
CA HIS A 65 -16.79 10.83 -0.17
C HIS A 65 -17.26 12.25 -0.52
N ALA A 66 -16.79 13.26 0.23
CA ALA A 66 -17.09 14.66 -0.05
C ALA A 66 -16.55 15.12 -1.41
N GLY A 67 -15.38 14.63 -1.82
CA GLY A 67 -14.82 14.86 -3.15
C GLY A 67 -15.65 14.24 -4.27
N VAL A 68 -16.23 13.05 -4.04
CA VAL A 68 -17.19 12.45 -4.99
C VAL A 68 -18.44 13.29 -5.11
N GLU A 69 -19.06 13.67 -3.99
CA GLU A 69 -20.27 14.51 -3.97
C GLU A 69 -20.04 15.85 -4.68
N ARG A 70 -18.91 16.51 -4.41
CA ARG A 70 -18.57 17.81 -5.02
C ARG A 70 -18.33 17.73 -6.53
N THR A 71 -17.73 16.64 -7.01
CA THR A 71 -17.28 16.55 -8.41
C THR A 71 -18.21 15.74 -9.31
N GLY A 72 -19.07 14.89 -8.75
CA GLY A 72 -19.87 13.92 -9.50
C GLY A 72 -19.06 12.78 -10.14
N HIS A 73 -17.75 12.70 -9.88
CA HIS A 73 -16.87 11.69 -10.46
C HIS A 73 -16.44 10.66 -9.41
N ASN A 74 -16.79 9.38 -9.61
CA ASN A 74 -16.47 8.32 -8.67
C ASN A 74 -14.98 8.19 -8.36
N ARG A 75 -14.12 8.41 -9.36
CA ARG A 75 -12.65 8.35 -9.20
C ARG A 75 -12.08 9.36 -8.21
N SER A 76 -12.84 10.41 -7.87
CA SER A 76 -12.44 11.40 -6.87
C SER A 76 -12.31 10.78 -5.47
N ILE A 77 -12.93 9.61 -5.23
CA ILE A 77 -12.89 8.88 -3.96
C ILE A 77 -11.46 8.58 -3.46
N ASN A 78 -10.48 8.42 -4.35
CA ASN A 78 -9.09 8.11 -4.01
C ASN A 78 -8.14 9.16 -4.59
N ARG A 79 -8.58 10.42 -4.65
CA ARG A 79 -7.80 11.55 -5.19
C ARG A 79 -7.97 12.80 -4.33
N ARG A 80 -8.05 12.61 -3.01
CA ARG A 80 -8.23 13.69 -2.05
C ARG A 80 -7.16 14.76 -2.26
N GLN A 81 -7.57 16.02 -2.34
CA GLN A 81 -6.62 17.13 -2.25
C GLN A 81 -6.51 17.52 -0.78
N TRP A 82 -5.33 17.30 -0.20
CA TRP A 82 -5.10 17.64 1.20
C TRP A 82 -4.92 19.14 1.38
N ASN A 83 -5.62 19.70 2.37
CA ASN A 83 -5.21 20.98 2.92
C ASN A 83 -3.93 20.76 3.74
N HIS A 84 -2.92 21.59 3.51
CA HIS A 84 -1.60 21.43 4.15
C HIS A 84 -1.68 21.50 5.67
N ALA A 85 -2.38 22.49 6.23
CA ALA A 85 -2.48 22.67 7.68
C ALA A 85 -3.26 21.53 8.34
N GLU A 86 -4.31 21.03 7.67
CA GLU A 86 -5.04 19.85 8.14
C GLU A 86 -4.15 18.61 8.17
N LEU A 87 -3.40 18.35 7.09
CA LEU A 87 -2.52 17.20 7.01
C LEU A 87 -1.39 17.29 8.05
N ASP A 88 -0.79 18.46 8.23
CA ASP A 88 0.25 18.67 9.25
C ASP A 88 -0.27 18.36 10.65
N ALA A 89 -1.47 18.83 10.99
CA ALA A 89 -2.08 18.54 12.28
C ALA A 89 -2.27 17.03 12.49
N GLN A 90 -2.69 16.30 11.45
CA GLN A 90 -2.81 14.84 11.49
C GLN A 90 -1.44 14.16 11.65
N LEU A 91 -0.39 14.64 10.99
CA LEU A 91 0.95 14.04 11.07
C LEU A 91 1.68 14.33 12.40
N VAL A 92 1.33 15.43 13.08
CA VAL A 92 1.88 15.76 14.41
C VAL A 92 1.23 14.92 15.51
N ASP A 93 -0.04 14.57 15.38
CA ASP A 93 -0.72 13.69 16.32
C ASP A 93 -0.26 12.23 16.14
N SER A 94 0.63 11.76 17.02
CA SER A 94 1.16 10.40 16.99
C SER A 94 0.10 9.30 17.16
N SER A 95 -1.08 9.63 17.65
CA SER A 95 -2.20 8.68 17.77
C SER A 95 -2.99 8.53 16.46
N SER A 96 -2.87 9.49 15.55
CA SER A 96 -3.57 9.47 14.27
C SER A 96 -3.09 8.32 13.39
N ILE A 97 -4.00 7.78 12.58
CA ILE A 97 -3.66 6.72 11.63
C ILE A 97 -2.65 7.19 10.59
N HIS A 98 -2.73 8.46 10.18
CA HIS A 98 -1.83 9.09 9.22
C HIS A 98 -0.40 9.13 9.74
N ALA A 99 -0.19 9.60 10.97
CA ALA A 99 1.12 9.64 11.60
C ALA A 99 1.70 8.24 11.81
N ARG A 100 0.89 7.30 12.33
CA ARG A 100 1.29 5.92 12.58
C ARG A 100 1.75 5.21 11.31
N VAL A 101 0.96 5.27 10.25
CA VAL A 101 1.31 4.64 8.97
C VAL A 101 2.54 5.31 8.35
N PHE A 102 2.59 6.64 8.30
CA PHE A 102 3.71 7.35 7.73
C PHE A 102 5.03 7.04 8.44
N ALA A 103 5.01 7.02 9.78
CA ALA A 103 6.16 6.65 10.60
C ALA A 103 6.61 5.20 10.35
N GLU A 104 5.68 4.25 10.29
CA GLU A 104 5.99 2.85 10.08
C GLU A 104 6.54 2.58 8.66
N LEU A 105 5.99 3.22 7.63
CA LEU A 105 6.53 3.13 6.27
C LEU A 105 7.94 3.72 6.19
N ARG A 106 8.20 4.87 6.82
CA ARG A 106 9.54 5.45 6.91
C ARG A 106 10.53 4.52 7.62
N ARG A 107 10.13 3.90 8.72
CA ARG A 107 10.95 2.93 9.46
C ARG A 107 11.32 1.73 8.57
N ARG A 108 10.36 1.17 7.84
CA ARG A 108 10.59 0.04 6.92
C ARG A 108 11.47 0.42 5.74
N LEU A 109 11.30 1.61 5.18
CA LEU A 109 12.18 2.13 4.13
C LEU A 109 13.62 2.29 4.63
N ALA A 110 13.81 2.82 5.83
CA ALA A 110 15.15 2.91 6.43
C ALA A 110 15.79 1.52 6.59
N ILE A 111 15.01 0.52 7.02
CA ILE A 111 15.47 -0.87 7.09
C ILE A 111 15.84 -1.38 5.69
N ARG A 112 14.97 -1.20 4.69
CA ARG A 112 15.22 -1.64 3.30
C ARG A 112 16.53 -1.05 2.76
N CYS A 113 16.73 0.25 2.92
CA CYS A 113 17.92 0.96 2.45
C CYS A 113 19.22 0.41 3.06
N ALA A 114 19.16 -0.16 4.26
CA ALA A 114 20.32 -0.75 4.93
C ALA A 114 20.63 -2.20 4.49
N GLN A 115 19.79 -2.83 3.65
CA GLN A 115 20.02 -4.22 3.21
C GLN A 115 20.50 -4.30 1.75
N PRO A 116 21.75 -4.74 1.49
CA PRO A 116 22.23 -5.00 0.14
C PRO A 116 21.37 -5.98 -0.66
N ALA A 117 20.71 -6.95 -0.01
CA ALA A 117 19.82 -7.90 -0.67
C ALA A 117 18.58 -7.25 -1.32
N PHE A 118 18.24 -6.00 -0.95
CA PHE A 118 17.15 -5.25 -1.58
C PHE A 118 17.61 -4.32 -2.72
N HIS A 119 18.86 -4.42 -3.17
CA HIS A 119 19.30 -3.78 -4.40
C HIS A 119 18.39 -4.19 -5.58
N PRO A 120 18.02 -3.29 -6.50
CA PRO A 120 17.05 -3.62 -7.55
C PRO A 120 17.41 -4.83 -8.42
N GLY A 121 18.70 -5.05 -8.69
CA GLY A 121 19.21 -6.20 -9.44
C GLY A 121 19.69 -7.38 -8.58
N ALA A 122 19.41 -7.39 -7.27
CA ALA A 122 19.70 -8.52 -6.40
C ALA A 122 18.74 -9.68 -6.67
N THR A 123 19.26 -10.90 -6.63
CA THR A 123 18.52 -12.13 -6.97
C THR A 123 17.25 -12.31 -6.13
N GLN A 124 16.19 -12.81 -6.75
CA GLN A 124 14.93 -13.14 -6.09
C GLN A 124 14.41 -14.53 -6.52
N PHE A 125 13.87 -15.29 -5.57
CA PHE A 125 13.08 -16.50 -5.84
C PHE A 125 11.83 -16.54 -4.97
N THR A 126 10.70 -16.95 -5.55
CA THR A 126 9.46 -17.19 -4.78
C THR A 126 9.56 -18.48 -3.97
N LEU A 127 8.95 -18.47 -2.79
CA LEU A 127 8.91 -19.62 -1.89
C LEU A 127 7.58 -20.35 -2.07
N GLN A 128 7.60 -21.68 -2.03
CA GLN A 128 6.40 -22.52 -2.05
C GLN A 128 5.97 -22.78 -0.60
N LEU A 129 5.12 -21.90 -0.04
CA LEU A 129 4.74 -21.91 1.39
C LEU A 129 3.30 -22.38 1.66
N GLY A 130 2.59 -22.87 0.64
CA GLY A 130 1.17 -23.23 0.74
C GLY A 130 0.24 -22.03 0.44
N SER A 131 -1.00 -22.09 0.96
CA SER A 131 -2.04 -21.06 0.72
C SER A 131 -2.01 -19.90 1.70
N ASP A 132 -1.45 -20.10 2.88
CA ASP A 132 -1.63 -19.20 4.03
C ASP A 132 -0.50 -18.16 4.13
N PHE A 133 0.55 -18.32 3.33
CA PHE A 133 1.71 -17.44 3.33
C PHE A 133 2.15 -17.12 1.91
N PHE A 134 2.50 -15.86 1.70
CA PHE A 134 3.22 -15.41 0.51
C PHE A 134 4.64 -15.05 0.89
N GLY A 135 5.63 -15.53 0.15
CA GLY A 135 7.00 -15.18 0.46
C GLY A 135 7.98 -15.38 -0.68
N PHE A 136 9.11 -14.71 -0.55
CA PHE A 136 10.23 -14.79 -1.47
C PHE A 136 11.55 -14.60 -0.72
N TRP A 137 12.61 -15.17 -1.29
CA TRP A 137 13.97 -15.02 -0.85
C TRP A 137 14.69 -14.00 -1.74
N ARG A 138 15.46 -13.11 -1.13
CA ARG A 138 16.36 -12.14 -1.76
C ARG A 138 17.80 -12.45 -1.37
N GLN A 139 18.72 -12.38 -2.33
CA GLN A 139 20.15 -12.54 -2.08
C GLN A 139 20.92 -11.34 -2.67
N SER A 140 21.80 -10.74 -1.86
CA SER A 140 22.68 -9.66 -2.31
C SER A 140 23.56 -10.09 -3.48
N MET A 141 24.02 -9.13 -4.29
CA MET A 141 24.76 -9.41 -5.53
C MET A 141 26.11 -10.12 -5.27
N ASP A 142 26.73 -9.85 -4.12
CA ASP A 142 27.94 -10.51 -3.62
C ASP A 142 27.66 -11.88 -2.97
N ARG A 143 26.39 -12.23 -2.76
CA ARG A 143 25.89 -13.45 -2.11
C ARG A 143 26.14 -13.56 -0.60
N ASP A 144 26.56 -12.48 0.04
CA ASP A 144 26.88 -12.46 1.48
C ASP A 144 25.65 -12.30 2.38
N GLN A 145 24.57 -11.71 1.87
CA GLN A 145 23.32 -11.51 2.59
C GLN A 145 22.16 -12.27 1.93
N SER A 146 21.41 -13.01 2.74
CA SER A 146 20.15 -13.65 2.36
C SER A 146 19.02 -13.17 3.25
N ILE A 147 17.92 -12.71 2.65
CA ILE A 147 16.72 -12.25 3.36
C ILE A 147 15.51 -13.03 2.85
N PHE A 148 14.71 -13.54 3.79
CA PHE A 148 13.42 -14.15 3.50
C PHE A 148 12.32 -13.17 3.89
N ALA A 149 11.55 -12.69 2.90
CA ALA A 149 10.38 -11.85 3.13
C ALA A 149 9.14 -12.74 3.09
N ILE A 150 8.44 -12.86 4.22
CA ILE A 150 7.26 -13.71 4.38
C ILE A 150 6.13 -12.83 4.91
N ALA A 151 4.97 -12.94 4.27
CA ALA A 151 3.72 -12.28 4.63
C ALA A 151 2.65 -13.35 4.87
N ASN A 152 1.80 -13.10 5.87
CA ASN A 152 0.56 -13.81 6.13
C ASN A 152 -0.60 -12.94 5.64
#